data_AF-A0A7C6LU35-F1
#
_entry.id   AF-A0A7C6LU35-F1
#
_cell.length_a   1.000
_cell.length_b   1.000
_cell.length_c   1.000
_cell.angle_alpha   90.00
_cell.angle_beta   90.00
_cell.angle_gamma   90.00
#
_symmetry.space_group_name_H-M   'P 1'
#
loop_
_entity.id
_entity.type
_entity.pdbx_description
1 polymer ?
#
loop_
_entity_poly.entity_id
_entity_poly.type
_entity_poly.pdbx_seq_one_letter_code
_entity_poly.pdbx_strand_id
1 'polypeptide(L)'
;MSETTTTPAEPTTSAATAPDDLGDAGKKALEAERRARTAAEREAKELRTRLEEHEAAQLSELERAKKEADTYKAELLAVQSANLRQRIALEKGLPLNLVDRLRGDTEQDIAADADALMALVNAPRTPSPDPTQGPQGGAPTTPEQEFVAFTSNL
;
A
#
# COMPACT_ATOMS: atom_id res chain seq x y z
N MET A 1 -35.88 15.32 -106.07
CA MET A 1 -36.33 14.97 -104.71
C MET A 1 -35.90 16.11 -103.81
N SER A 2 -36.88 16.89 -103.36
CA SER A 2 -36.76 17.93 -102.35
C SER A 2 -36.28 17.36 -101.01
N GLU A 3 -35.68 18.20 -100.17
CA GLU A 3 -36.06 18.45 -98.76
C GLU A 3 -34.85 18.98 -97.96
N THR A 4 -34.80 20.29 -97.71
CA THR A 4 -35.19 21.01 -96.47
C THR A 4 -34.18 20.92 -95.34
N THR A 5 -33.48 22.04 -95.16
CA THR A 5 -32.77 22.50 -93.96
C THR A 5 -33.58 22.27 -92.68
N THR A 6 -32.98 21.71 -91.64
CA THR A 6 -33.46 21.84 -90.25
C THR A 6 -32.31 22.26 -89.35
N THR A 7 -32.40 23.52 -88.96
CA THR A 7 -31.66 24.19 -87.89
C THR A 7 -31.91 23.49 -86.53
N PRO A 8 -30.88 23.20 -85.72
CA PRO A 8 -31.07 22.86 -84.32
C PRO A 8 -31.41 24.12 -83.52
N ALA A 9 -32.60 24.14 -82.93
CA ALA A 9 -33.00 25.16 -81.95
C ALA A 9 -32.25 24.93 -80.63
N GLU A 10 -31.55 25.96 -80.16
CA GLU A 10 -31.03 26.04 -78.78
C GLU A 10 -32.20 26.00 -77.77
N PRO A 11 -32.06 25.28 -76.64
CA PRO A 11 -32.98 25.48 -75.53
C PRO A 11 -32.70 26.87 -74.95
N THR A 12 -33.72 27.73 -75.00
CA THR A 12 -33.71 29.01 -74.32
C THR A 12 -33.57 28.77 -72.82
N THR A 13 -32.35 28.97 -72.30
CA THR A 13 -32.13 29.21 -70.88
C THR A 13 -32.91 30.47 -70.51
N SER A 14 -34.11 30.25 -70.00
CA SER A 14 -34.90 31.27 -69.32
C SER A 14 -34.05 31.81 -68.20
N ALA A 15 -33.65 33.07 -68.35
CA ALA A 15 -33.03 33.87 -67.32
C ALA A 15 -34.00 34.00 -66.14
N ALA A 16 -33.94 33.03 -65.22
CA ALA A 16 -34.51 33.17 -63.89
C ALA A 16 -33.55 34.05 -63.09
N THR A 17 -33.92 35.32 -62.97
CA THR A 17 -33.39 36.25 -61.97
C THR A 17 -33.23 35.53 -60.64
N ALA A 18 -32.00 35.43 -60.13
CA ALA A 18 -31.75 34.91 -58.80
C ALA A 18 -32.53 35.78 -57.79
N PRO A 19 -33.48 35.22 -57.01
CA PRO A 19 -33.99 35.95 -55.87
C PRO A 19 -32.87 35.94 -54.82
N ASP A 20 -32.28 37.10 -54.60
CA ASP A 20 -31.15 37.34 -53.69
C ASP A 20 -31.55 37.23 -52.19
N ASP A 21 -32.67 36.56 -51.90
CA ASP A 21 -33.23 36.47 -50.56
C ASP A 21 -33.88 35.09 -50.38
N LEU A 22 -33.38 34.29 -49.42
CA LEU A 22 -34.06 33.07 -49.01
C LEU A 22 -35.47 33.48 -48.58
N GLY A 23 -36.50 33.09 -49.33
CA GLY A 23 -37.89 33.35 -48.95
C GLY A 23 -38.21 32.82 -47.55
N ASP A 24 -39.40 33.17 -47.02
CA ASP A 24 -39.78 32.91 -45.61
C ASP A 24 -39.58 31.46 -45.16
N ALA A 25 -39.81 30.49 -46.05
CA ALA A 25 -39.59 29.06 -45.78
C ALA A 25 -38.10 28.74 -45.53
N GLY A 26 -37.19 29.35 -46.29
CA GLY A 26 -35.74 29.17 -46.15
C GLY A 26 -35.20 29.81 -44.87
N LYS A 27 -35.67 31.02 -44.53
CA LYS A 27 -35.34 31.69 -43.25
C LYS A 27 -35.80 30.85 -42.05
N LYS A 28 -37.02 30.30 -42.10
CA LYS A 28 -37.56 29.41 -41.06
C LYS A 28 -36.79 28.10 -40.92
N ALA A 29 -36.35 27.50 -42.03
CA ALA A 29 -35.54 26.27 -42.02
C ALA A 29 -34.17 26.52 -41.36
N LEU A 30 -33.50 27.63 -41.69
CA LEU A 30 -32.23 28.00 -41.06
C LEU A 30 -32.37 28.28 -39.56
N GLU A 31 -33.46 28.94 -39.14
CA GLU A 31 -33.73 29.12 -37.71
C GLU A 31 -33.95 27.80 -36.99
N ALA A 32 -34.69 26.86 -37.60
CA ALA A 32 -34.91 25.54 -37.04
C ALA A 32 -33.59 24.75 -36.92
N GLU A 33 -32.74 24.80 -37.95
CA GLU A 33 -31.41 24.17 -37.93
C GLU A 33 -30.52 24.77 -36.85
N ARG A 34 -30.46 26.11 -36.76
CA ARG A 34 -29.68 26.80 -35.72
C ARG A 34 -30.16 26.42 -34.32
N ARG A 35 -31.47 26.39 -34.09
CA ARG A 35 -32.03 25.96 -32.80
C ARG A 35 -31.68 24.51 -32.47
N ALA A 36 -31.81 23.60 -33.45
CA ALA A 36 -31.43 22.20 -33.26
C ALA A 36 -29.93 22.05 -32.97
N ARG A 37 -29.08 22.81 -33.67
CA ARG A 37 -27.63 22.81 -33.46
C ARG A 37 -27.27 23.33 -32.07
N THR A 38 -27.80 24.48 -31.66
CA THR A 38 -27.56 25.03 -30.32
C THR A 38 -28.08 24.10 -29.22
N ALA A 39 -29.22 23.43 -29.43
CA ALA A 39 -29.72 22.43 -28.49
C ALA A 39 -28.78 21.23 -28.36
N ALA A 40 -28.31 20.68 -29.48
CA ALA A 40 -27.35 19.57 -29.51
C ALA A 40 -25.99 19.96 -28.91
N GLU A 41 -25.49 21.17 -29.19
CA GLU A 41 -24.25 21.68 -28.59
C GLU A 41 -24.38 21.83 -27.08
N ARG A 42 -25.53 22.29 -26.59
CA ARG A 42 -25.81 22.39 -25.15
C ARG A 42 -25.84 21.02 -24.49
N GLU A 43 -26.54 20.07 -25.08
CA GLU A 43 -26.62 18.69 -24.57
C GLU A 43 -25.25 18.00 -24.59
N ALA A 44 -24.48 18.15 -25.67
CA ALA A 44 -23.13 17.62 -25.76
C ALA A 44 -22.20 18.21 -24.68
N LYS A 45 -22.33 19.52 -24.40
CA LYS A 45 -21.57 20.15 -23.32
C LYS A 45 -21.98 19.61 -21.95
N GLU A 46 -23.27 19.47 -21.69
CA GLU A 46 -23.78 18.93 -20.43
C GLU A 46 -23.35 17.48 -20.20
N LEU A 47 -23.42 16.63 -21.22
CA LEU A 47 -22.96 15.24 -21.15
C LEU A 47 -21.45 15.15 -20.91
N ARG A 48 -20.65 16.00 -21.56
CA ARG A 48 -19.19 16.08 -21.32
C ARG A 48 -18.89 16.44 -19.87
N THR A 49 -19.55 17.47 -19.33
CA THR A 49 -19.36 17.86 -17.93
C THR A 49 -19.75 16.73 -16.97
N ARG A 50 -20.88 16.05 -17.20
CA ARG A 50 -21.29 14.90 -16.37
C ARG A 50 -20.29 13.73 -16.45
N LEU A 51 -19.72 13.47 -17.62
CA LEU A 51 -18.69 12.43 -17.78
C LEU A 51 -17.43 12.79 -17.00
N GLU A 52 -16.96 14.03 -17.12
CA GLU A 52 -15.79 14.53 -16.37
C GLU A 52 -16.01 14.44 -14.85
N GLU A 53 -17.18 14.84 -14.36
CA GLU A 53 -17.55 14.74 -12.94
C GLU A 53 -17.57 13.28 -12.46
N HIS A 54 -18.12 12.37 -13.27
CA HIS A 54 -18.19 10.95 -12.94
C HIS A 54 -16.81 10.28 -12.96
N GLU A 55 -15.95 10.64 -13.91
CA GLU A 55 -14.56 10.16 -13.96
C GLU A 55 -13.75 10.66 -12.76
N ALA A 56 -13.89 11.94 -12.40
CA ALA A 56 -13.24 12.51 -11.22
C ALA A 56 -13.72 11.85 -9.91
N ALA A 57 -15.03 11.61 -9.78
CA ALA A 57 -15.60 10.91 -8.63
C ALA A 57 -15.07 9.47 -8.52
N GLN A 58 -15.09 8.71 -9.62
CA GLN A 58 -14.55 7.35 -9.65
C GLN A 58 -13.06 7.30 -9.34
N LEU A 59 -12.27 8.22 -9.88
CA LEU A 59 -10.84 8.29 -9.57
C LEU A 59 -10.62 8.53 -8.08
N SER A 60 -11.37 9.46 -7.48
CA SER A 60 -11.31 9.75 -6.05
C SER A 60 -11.71 8.54 -5.19
N GLU A 61 -12.77 7.83 -5.56
CA GLU A 61 -13.21 6.61 -4.87
C GLU A 61 -12.17 5.49 -4.99
N LEU A 62 -11.59 5.30 -6.17
CA LEU A 62 -10.55 4.30 -6.42
C LEU A 62 -9.28 4.59 -5.62
N GLU A 63 -8.87 5.86 -5.53
CA GLU A 63 -7.76 6.28 -4.68
C GLU A 63 -8.03 6.03 -3.19
N ARG A 64 -9.25 6.31 -2.72
CA ARG A 64 -9.67 6.03 -1.34
C ARG A 64 -9.64 4.53 -1.06
N ALA A 65 -10.24 3.72 -1.94
CA ALA A 65 -10.27 2.27 -1.81
C ALA A 65 -8.86 1.65 -1.83
N LYS A 66 -7.93 2.18 -2.65
CA LYS A 66 -6.53 1.75 -2.64
C LYS A 66 -5.85 2.03 -1.30
N LYS A 67 -6.02 3.25 -0.77
CA LYS A 67 -5.46 3.62 0.54
C LYS A 67 -5.99 2.72 1.65
N GLU A 68 -7.30 2.49 1.67
CA GLU A 68 -7.93 1.59 2.64
C GLU A 68 -7.42 0.15 2.50
N ALA A 69 -7.31 -0.36 1.27
CA ALA A 69 -6.76 -1.69 1.01
C ALA A 69 -5.31 -1.83 1.51
N ASP A 70 -4.48 -0.81 1.31
CA ASP A 70 -3.10 -0.84 1.77
C ASP A 70 -3.00 -0.74 3.30
N THR A 71 -3.88 0.05 3.95
CA THR A 71 -3.97 0.05 5.42
C THR A 71 -4.37 -1.31 5.97
N TYR A 72 -5.40 -1.95 5.40
CA TYR A 72 -5.83 -3.27 5.87
C TYR A 72 -4.82 -4.37 5.60
N LYS A 73 -4.05 -4.31 4.50
CA LYS A 73 -2.93 -5.24 4.27
C LYS A 73 -1.84 -5.08 5.33
N ALA A 74 -1.49 -3.85 5.69
CA ALA A 74 -0.47 -3.59 6.71
C ALA A 74 -0.92 -4.10 8.09
N GLU A 75 -2.18 -3.84 8.46
CA GLU A 75 -2.77 -4.36 9.69
C GLU A 75 -2.82 -5.89 9.71
N LEU A 76 -3.23 -6.51 8.60
CA LEU A 76 -3.28 -7.96 8.47
C LEU A 76 -1.89 -8.59 8.66
N LEU A 77 -0.85 -8.03 8.03
CA LEU A 77 0.53 -8.49 8.20
C LEU A 77 1.00 -8.32 9.65
N ALA A 78 0.66 -7.21 10.30
CA ALA A 78 0.99 -6.98 11.70
C ALA A 78 0.34 -8.03 12.61
N VAL A 79 -0.96 -8.31 12.43
CA VAL A 79 -1.70 -9.32 13.19
C VAL A 79 -1.16 -10.73 12.92
N GLN A 80 -0.88 -11.09 11.66
CA GLN A 80 -0.30 -12.38 11.32
C GLN A 80 1.07 -12.58 11.98
N SER A 81 1.94 -11.56 11.95
CA SER A 81 3.24 -11.62 12.61
C SER A 81 3.11 -11.79 14.13
N ALA A 82 2.17 -11.07 14.75
CA ALA A 82 1.92 -11.17 16.18
C ALA A 82 1.39 -12.56 16.57
N ASN A 83 0.47 -13.10 15.78
CA ASN A 83 -0.07 -14.44 15.97
C ASN A 83 1.02 -15.51 15.81
N LEU A 84 1.91 -15.37 14.82
CA LEU A 84 3.05 -16.27 14.62
C LEU A 84 3.98 -16.27 15.84
N ARG A 85 4.36 -15.08 16.34
CA ARG A 85 5.18 -14.94 17.56
C ARG A 85 4.51 -15.57 18.78
N GLN A 86 3.21 -15.36 18.96
CA GLN A 86 2.45 -15.95 20.06
C GLN A 86 2.38 -17.48 19.96
N ARG A 87 2.12 -18.03 18.77
CA ARG A 87 2.09 -19.48 18.54
C ARG A 87 3.43 -20.13 18.90
N ILE A 88 4.53 -19.58 18.38
CA ILE A 88 5.87 -20.10 18.65
C ILE A 88 6.22 -19.95 20.13
N ALA A 89 5.91 -18.82 20.75
CA ALA A 89 6.14 -18.63 22.18
C ALA A 89 5.42 -19.69 23.03
N LEU A 90 4.16 -20.01 22.71
CA LEU A 90 3.40 -21.05 23.39
C LEU A 90 4.02 -22.44 23.16
N GLU A 91 4.41 -22.76 21.93
CA GLU A 91 5.07 -24.04 21.59
C GLU A 91 6.41 -24.22 22.31
N LYS A 92 7.18 -23.14 22.47
CA LYS A 92 8.48 -23.14 23.16
C LYS A 92 8.38 -22.96 24.68
N GLY A 93 7.18 -22.69 25.20
CA GLY A 93 6.95 -22.44 26.62
C GLY A 93 7.56 -21.13 27.12
N LEU A 94 7.72 -20.14 26.23
CA LEU A 94 8.27 -18.83 26.57
C LEU A 94 7.30 -18.06 27.49
N PRO A 95 7.78 -17.49 28.62
CA PRO A 95 6.97 -16.65 29.49
C PRO A 95 6.28 -15.49 28.75
N LEU A 96 5.03 -15.19 29.10
CA LEU A 96 4.19 -14.20 28.40
C LEU A 96 4.85 -12.81 28.28
N ASN A 97 5.57 -12.39 29.31
CA ASN A 97 6.27 -11.11 29.36
C ASN A 97 7.44 -11.01 28.36
N LEU A 98 7.88 -12.13 27.77
CA LEU A 98 8.95 -12.17 26.77
C LEU A 98 8.44 -12.33 25.33
N VAL A 99 7.15 -12.61 25.13
CA VAL A 99 6.59 -12.83 23.78
C VAL A 99 6.74 -11.59 22.89
N ASP A 100 6.53 -10.40 23.45
CA ASP A 100 6.70 -9.12 22.76
C ASP A 100 8.17 -8.77 22.46
N ARG A 101 9.13 -9.57 22.97
CA ARG A 101 10.56 -9.41 22.70
C ARG A 101 11.03 -10.26 21.53
N LEU A 102 10.24 -11.24 21.09
CA LEU A 102 10.60 -12.14 19.99
C LEU A 102 10.81 -11.36 18.68
N ARG A 103 11.87 -11.69 17.97
CA ARG A 103 12.26 -11.10 16.70
C ARG A 103 12.39 -12.15 15.61
N GLY A 104 12.20 -11.72 14.36
CA GLY A 104 12.31 -12.55 13.17
C GLY A 104 11.15 -12.32 12.22
N ASP A 105 11.42 -12.52 10.93
CA ASP A 105 10.43 -12.38 9.86
C ASP A 105 9.87 -13.74 9.42
N THR A 106 10.59 -14.82 9.70
CA THR A 106 10.17 -16.20 9.41
C THR A 106 9.89 -17.00 10.68
N GLU A 107 9.11 -18.07 10.55
CA GLU A 107 8.86 -19.01 11.64
C GLU A 107 10.14 -19.59 12.23
N GLN A 108 11.14 -19.88 11.37
CA GLN A 108 12.43 -20.40 11.80
C GLN A 108 13.23 -19.38 12.62
N ASP A 109 13.26 -18.11 12.19
CA ASP A 109 13.98 -17.05 12.90
C ASP A 109 13.36 -16.81 14.28
N ILE A 110 12.03 -16.73 14.35
CA ILE A 110 11.30 -16.53 15.59
C ILE A 110 11.48 -17.72 16.54
N ALA A 111 11.49 -18.96 16.00
CA ALA A 111 11.74 -20.15 16.81
C ALA A 111 13.16 -20.19 17.38
N ALA A 112 14.16 -19.81 16.58
CA ALA A 112 15.55 -19.72 17.03
C ALA A 112 15.73 -18.64 18.12
N ASP A 113 15.10 -17.48 17.94
CA ASP A 113 15.13 -16.40 18.95
C ASP A 113 14.41 -16.83 20.24
N ALA A 114 13.28 -17.54 20.13
CA ALA A 114 12.58 -18.09 21.29
C ALA A 114 13.44 -19.10 22.07
N ASP A 115 14.17 -19.97 21.37
CA ASP A 115 15.10 -20.91 22.00
C ASP A 115 16.24 -20.18 22.72
N ALA A 116 16.79 -19.12 22.11
CA ALA A 116 17.85 -18.30 22.70
C ALA A 116 17.36 -17.57 23.98
N LEU A 117 16.16 -17.00 23.95
CA LEU A 117 15.56 -16.37 25.12
C LEU A 117 15.26 -17.38 26.23
N MET A 118 14.75 -18.56 25.89
CA MET A 118 14.52 -19.63 26.87
C MET A 118 15.80 -20.14 27.52
N ALA A 119 16.90 -20.22 26.76
CA ALA A 119 18.21 -20.56 27.32
C ALA A 119 18.67 -19.53 28.37
N LEU A 120 18.42 -18.24 28.14
CA LEU A 120 18.72 -17.19 29.11
C LEU A 120 17.81 -17.24 30.34
N VAL A 121 16.52 -17.53 30.16
CA VAL A 121 15.56 -17.69 31.27
C VAL A 121 15.97 -18.83 32.19
N ASN A 122 16.43 -19.94 31.61
CA ASN A 122 16.84 -21.15 32.33
C ASN A 122 18.30 -21.13 32.79
N ALA A 123 19.05 -20.07 32.49
CA ALA A 123 20.46 -19.98 32.86
C ALA A 123 20.61 -19.95 34.40
N PRO A 124 21.55 -20.73 34.97
CA PRO A 124 21.78 -20.75 36.41
C PRO A 124 22.20 -19.36 36.91
N ARG A 125 21.51 -18.86 37.94
CA ARG A 125 21.74 -17.53 38.54
C ARG A 125 22.73 -17.54 39.71
N THR A 126 23.43 -18.64 39.92
CA THR A 126 24.42 -18.74 40.99
C THR A 126 25.67 -17.98 40.59
N PRO A 127 26.08 -16.93 41.34
CA PRO A 127 27.33 -16.25 41.06
C PRO A 127 28.49 -17.23 41.20
N SER A 128 29.48 -17.12 40.32
CA SER A 128 30.71 -17.89 40.45
C SER A 128 31.35 -17.60 41.81
N PRO A 129 31.89 -18.62 42.51
CA PRO A 129 32.59 -18.41 43.76
C PRO A 129 33.72 -17.39 43.59
N ASP A 130 33.75 -16.37 44.45
CA ASP A 130 34.84 -15.40 44.48
C ASP A 130 36.07 -16.04 45.15
N PRO A 131 37.18 -16.25 44.43
CA PRO A 131 38.37 -16.90 44.97
C PRO A 131 39.06 -16.08 46.07
N THR A 132 38.68 -14.81 46.25
CA THR A 132 39.24 -13.92 47.29
C THR A 132 38.47 -13.99 48.62
N GLN A 133 37.29 -14.60 48.63
CA GLN A 133 36.40 -14.72 49.80
C GLN A 133 36.63 -16.01 50.62
N GLY A 134 37.62 -16.83 50.26
CA GLY A 134 38.04 -18.03 50.99
C GLY A 134 39.48 -17.92 51.51
N PRO A 135 39.96 -18.87 52.34
CA PRO A 135 41.36 -18.90 52.74
C PRO A 135 42.24 -18.98 51.50
N GLN A 136 42.93 -17.88 51.19
CA GLN A 136 43.91 -17.82 50.12
C GLN A 136 44.99 -18.83 50.48
N GLY A 137 45.28 -19.76 49.58
CA GLY A 137 46.17 -20.91 49.83
C GLY A 137 47.55 -20.51 50.31
N GLY A 138 47.69 -20.23 51.60
CA GLY A 138 48.93 -20.41 52.33
C GLY A 138 49.18 -21.89 52.47
N ALA A 139 50.44 -22.30 52.35
CA ALA A 139 50.83 -23.68 52.64
C ALA A 139 50.23 -24.09 54.00
N PRO A 140 49.67 -25.31 54.14
CA PRO A 140 49.11 -25.75 55.41
C PRO A 140 50.21 -25.69 56.47
N THR A 141 50.09 -24.76 57.41
CA THR A 141 50.93 -24.75 58.60
C THR A 141 50.60 -26.01 59.38
N THR A 142 51.60 -26.86 59.60
CA THR A 142 51.37 -28.07 60.40
C THR A 142 51.19 -27.65 61.86
N PRO A 143 50.42 -28.41 62.68
CA PRO A 143 50.27 -28.11 64.11
C PRO A 143 51.62 -28.00 64.85
N GLU A 144 52.64 -28.70 64.38
CA GLU A 144 54.02 -28.61 64.88
C GLU A 144 54.65 -27.24 64.60
N GLN A 145 54.42 -26.66 63.42
CA GLN A 145 54.91 -25.31 63.08
C GLN A 145 54.23 -24.23 63.92
N GLU A 146 52.95 -24.41 64.24
CA GLU A 146 52.20 -23.49 65.11
C GLU A 146 52.67 -23.57 66.58
N PHE A 147 52.95 -24.78 67.08
CA PHE A 147 53.46 -24.97 68.43
C PHE A 147 54.89 -24.42 68.61
N VAL A 148 55.76 -24.58 67.59
CA VAL A 148 57.11 -24.01 67.60
C VAL A 148 57.08 -22.48 67.53
N ALA A 149 56.17 -21.91 66.73
CA ALA A 149 55.98 -20.46 66.67
C ALA A 149 55.47 -19.87 67.99
N PHE A 150 54.54 -20.56 68.67
CA PHE A 150 54.01 -20.13 69.97
C PHE A 150 55.07 -20.17 71.07
N THR A 151 55.91 -21.22 71.10
CA THR A 151 56.93 -21.40 72.14
C THR A 151 58.19 -20.56 71.90
N SER A 152 58.42 -20.07 70.69
CA SER A 152 59.55 -19.16 70.37
C SER A 152 59.27 -17.68 70.66
N ASN A 153 58.05 -17.33 71.09
CA ASN A 153 57.63 -15.95 71.36
C ASN A 153 57.41 -15.68 72.86
N LEU A 154 57.96 -16.55 73.72
CA LEU A 154 57.98 -16.48 75.19
C LEU A 154 59.44 -16.43 75.68
#